data_AF-F8DYN0-F1
#
_entry.id   AF-F8DYN0-F1
#
_cell.length_a   1.000
_cell.length_b   1.000
_cell.length_c   1.000
_cell.angle_alpha   90.00
_cell.angle_beta   90.00
_cell.angle_gamma   90.00
#
_symmetry.space_group_name_H-M   'P 1'
#
loop_
_entity.id
_entity.type
_entity.pdbx_description
1 polymer ?
#
loop_
_entity_poly.entity_id
_entity_poly.type
_entity_poly.pdbx_seq_one_letter_code
_entity_poly.pdbx_strand_id
1 'polypeptide(L)'
;MKMTTRSIKPIGATITLAGLMLGSVACGNEELEPTAQEAPSTSTQETAPRSDAENSGGHATTNQQVGSTSGGTNQGSQNGAPAPAPQPNPGNPAPAPQPDPGNPAPRDCAPQKSASEIINNMGKLPPNKFGWKTTDKVSYNLCSNLSFALIEQAIQGNSQFRTQLMLFHKGKFIGIGSDTPQQVTDILGFDNDSVTVRMRDWEALDASGEANVAAPNYYSDVTFRWVGDHVQPEGRIPNQNLPKN
;
A
#
# COMPACT_ATOMS: atom_id res chain seq x y z
N MET A 1 69.01 -10.98 15.46
CA MET A 1 69.01 -11.77 14.20
C MET A 1 68.06 -11.11 13.21
N LYS A 2 68.62 -10.77 12.03
CA LYS A 2 68.05 -10.43 10.71
C LYS A 2 66.63 -9.82 10.59
N MET A 3 66.61 -8.58 10.10
CA MET A 3 65.52 -7.98 9.33
C MET A 3 65.22 -8.78 8.06
N THR A 4 63.98 -8.76 7.58
CA THR A 4 63.69 -8.99 6.15
C THR A 4 62.57 -8.05 5.68
N THR A 5 63.00 -6.94 5.10
CA THR A 5 62.22 -5.99 4.31
C THR A 5 61.75 -6.66 3.02
N ARG A 6 60.44 -6.66 2.74
CA ARG A 6 59.91 -7.02 1.41
C ARG A 6 59.77 -5.77 0.56
N SER A 7 60.61 -5.70 -0.47
CA SER A 7 60.57 -4.72 -1.55
C SER A 7 59.53 -5.16 -2.59
N ILE A 8 58.61 -4.26 -2.95
CA ILE A 8 57.63 -4.45 -4.03
C ILE A 8 58.09 -3.58 -5.20
N LYS A 9 58.39 -4.22 -6.33
CA LYS A 9 58.69 -3.54 -7.62
C LYS A 9 57.36 -3.21 -8.33
N PRO A 10 57.19 -2.01 -8.91
CA PRO A 10 56.06 -1.73 -9.77
C PRO A 10 56.29 -2.30 -11.18
N ILE A 11 55.31 -3.06 -11.67
CA ILE A 11 55.22 -3.48 -13.08
C ILE A 11 54.50 -2.35 -13.82
N GLY A 12 55.19 -1.74 -14.78
CA GLY A 12 54.63 -0.71 -15.65
C GLY A 12 53.58 -1.29 -16.59
N ALA A 13 52.38 -0.73 -16.55
CA ALA A 13 51.36 -0.93 -17.56
C ALA A 13 51.43 0.24 -18.56
N THR A 14 51.84 -0.07 -19.79
CA THR A 14 51.77 0.83 -20.94
C THR A 14 50.30 1.05 -21.32
N ILE A 15 49.82 2.28 -21.19
CA ILE A 15 48.51 2.71 -21.68
C ILE A 15 48.68 3.16 -23.14
N THR A 16 48.10 2.41 -24.06
CA THR A 16 47.98 2.80 -25.47
C THR A 16 46.88 3.85 -25.60
N LEU A 17 47.27 5.09 -25.88
CA LEU A 17 46.36 6.19 -26.26
C LEU A 17 45.85 5.95 -27.70
N ALA A 18 44.59 5.56 -27.85
CA ALA A 18 43.88 5.67 -29.13
C ALA A 18 43.23 7.05 -29.23
N GLY A 19 43.62 7.80 -30.26
CA GLY A 19 43.22 9.19 -30.47
C GLY A 19 41.74 9.36 -30.81
N LEU A 20 41.11 10.36 -30.18
CA LEU A 20 39.83 10.90 -30.60
C LEU A 20 40.09 12.17 -31.42
N MET A 21 39.76 12.13 -32.70
CA MET A 21 39.72 13.32 -33.57
C MET A 21 38.52 14.18 -33.16
N LEU A 22 38.79 15.35 -32.57
CA LEU A 22 37.80 16.41 -32.37
C LEU A 22 37.78 17.29 -33.63
N GLY A 23 36.76 17.11 -34.45
CA GLY A 23 36.40 18.05 -35.52
C GLY A 23 35.54 19.17 -34.95
N SER A 24 36.07 20.38 -34.90
CA SER A 24 35.33 21.60 -34.61
C SER A 24 34.81 22.18 -35.92
N VAL A 25 33.49 22.24 -36.11
CA VAL A 25 32.85 23.14 -37.08
C VAL A 25 31.78 23.96 -36.40
N ALA A 26 31.67 25.17 -36.92
CA ALA A 26 31.18 26.37 -36.29
C ALA A 26 29.65 26.52 -36.28
N CYS A 27 29.22 27.55 -35.55
CA CYS A 27 27.88 28.10 -35.40
C CYS A 27 27.10 28.24 -36.72
N GLY A 28 25.79 27.97 -36.66
CA GLY A 28 24.82 28.41 -37.65
C GLY A 28 23.47 27.68 -37.47
N ASN A 29 22.44 28.42 -37.07
CA ASN A 29 21.05 27.98 -37.09
C ASN A 29 20.68 27.49 -38.50
N GLU A 30 20.05 26.31 -38.60
CA GLU A 30 18.96 26.09 -39.57
C GLU A 30 18.14 24.84 -39.17
N GLU A 31 16.84 25.05 -39.27
CA GLU A 31 15.68 24.17 -39.11
C GLU A 31 15.85 22.81 -39.80
N LEU A 32 15.54 21.68 -39.14
CA LEU A 32 15.20 20.41 -39.78
C LEU A 32 14.42 19.48 -38.84
N GLU A 33 13.43 18.84 -39.45
CA GLU A 33 12.28 18.11 -38.93
C GLU A 33 12.60 16.82 -38.16
N PRO A 34 11.69 16.30 -37.31
CA PRO A 34 11.82 14.97 -36.75
C PRO A 34 11.39 13.92 -37.79
N THR A 35 12.37 13.21 -38.38
CA THR A 35 12.11 11.96 -39.10
C THR A 35 11.62 10.89 -38.12
N ALA A 36 10.33 10.61 -38.20
CA ALA A 36 9.73 9.38 -37.74
C ALA A 36 10.36 8.19 -38.48
N GLN A 37 10.69 7.12 -37.74
CA GLN A 37 10.86 5.79 -38.32
C GLN A 37 9.78 4.87 -37.76
N GLU A 38 9.04 4.33 -38.72
CA GLU A 38 7.87 3.47 -38.63
C GLU A 38 8.13 2.14 -37.91
N ALA A 39 7.11 1.68 -37.20
CA ALA A 39 6.83 0.26 -37.04
C ALA A 39 5.38 -0.01 -37.52
N PRO A 40 5.13 -1.11 -38.26
CA PRO A 40 3.90 -1.28 -39.04
C PRO A 40 2.70 -1.68 -38.19
N SER A 41 1.60 -0.97 -38.44
CA SER A 41 0.24 -1.28 -37.98
C SER A 41 -0.42 -2.30 -38.90
N THR A 42 -0.92 -3.41 -38.36
CA THR A 42 -2.00 -4.18 -39.01
C THR A 42 -3.28 -3.98 -38.22
N SER A 43 -4.15 -3.14 -38.78
CA SER A 43 -5.56 -3.01 -38.45
C SER A 43 -6.35 -3.97 -39.34
N THR A 44 -7.34 -4.67 -38.77
CA THR A 44 -8.46 -5.19 -39.55
C THR A 44 -9.73 -4.86 -38.78
N GLN A 45 -10.59 -4.09 -39.45
CA GLN A 45 -11.82 -3.50 -38.96
C GLN A 45 -12.93 -4.04 -39.88
N GLU A 46 -13.99 -4.63 -39.33
CA GLU A 46 -15.32 -4.83 -39.94
C GLU A 46 -16.15 -5.71 -38.98
N THR A 47 -17.45 -5.58 -38.74
CA THR A 47 -18.54 -4.69 -39.16
C THR A 47 -19.67 -4.94 -38.14
N ALA A 48 -20.48 -3.93 -37.82
CA ALA A 48 -21.76 -4.15 -37.13
C ALA A 48 -22.80 -4.72 -38.11
N PRO A 49 -23.87 -5.36 -37.59
CA PRO A 49 -25.19 -4.85 -37.96
C PRO A 49 -26.18 -4.73 -36.80
N ARG A 50 -27.13 -3.79 -36.96
CA ARG A 50 -28.42 -3.73 -36.28
C ARG A 50 -29.45 -4.54 -37.09
N SER A 51 -30.43 -5.16 -36.40
CA SER A 51 -31.88 -5.07 -36.70
C SER A 51 -32.73 -5.97 -35.80
N ASP A 52 -33.70 -5.34 -35.12
CA ASP A 52 -35.13 -5.65 -34.93
C ASP A 52 -35.66 -7.09 -34.84
N ALA A 53 -36.41 -7.35 -33.76
CA ALA A 53 -37.73 -8.06 -33.68
C ALA A 53 -38.01 -8.40 -32.19
N GLU A 54 -38.94 -7.73 -31.49
CA GLU A 54 -40.39 -7.99 -31.39
C GLU A 54 -40.82 -9.38 -30.85
N ASN A 55 -41.30 -9.36 -29.60
CA ASN A 55 -42.54 -9.97 -29.08
C ASN A 55 -42.74 -11.51 -29.05
N SER A 56 -42.93 -12.08 -27.84
CA SER A 56 -44.25 -12.62 -27.39
C SER A 56 -44.17 -13.61 -26.22
N GLY A 57 -45.08 -13.41 -25.25
CA GLY A 57 -45.67 -14.43 -24.36
C GLY A 57 -44.92 -14.67 -23.04
N GLY A 58 -45.52 -14.65 -21.85
CA GLY A 58 -46.92 -14.69 -21.44
C GLY A 58 -47.04 -15.46 -20.12
N HIS A 59 -48.05 -15.10 -19.30
CA HIS A 59 -48.44 -15.62 -17.98
C HIS A 59 -47.77 -14.91 -16.77
N ALA A 60 -48.38 -13.90 -16.15
CA ALA A 60 -49.67 -13.84 -15.44
C ALA A 60 -49.73 -14.77 -14.22
N THR A 61 -49.73 -14.19 -13.01
CA THR A 61 -50.77 -14.45 -12.00
C THR A 61 -50.93 -13.22 -11.12
N THR A 62 -52.08 -12.60 -11.31
CA THR A 62 -52.79 -11.64 -10.46
C THR A 62 -53.04 -12.20 -9.07
N ASN A 63 -52.92 -11.36 -8.03
CA ASN A 63 -54.05 -11.13 -7.11
C ASN A 63 -53.82 -9.89 -6.26
N GLN A 64 -54.53 -8.81 -6.64
CA GLN A 64 -55.04 -7.84 -5.68
C GLN A 64 -56.12 -8.53 -4.84
N GLN A 65 -56.22 -8.21 -3.56
CA GLN A 65 -57.53 -8.03 -2.95
C GLN A 65 -57.50 -7.01 -1.81
N VAL A 66 -58.20 -5.91 -2.05
CA VAL A 66 -58.74 -4.98 -1.07
C VAL A 66 -60.04 -5.58 -0.52
N GLY A 67 -60.34 -5.40 0.77
CA GLY A 67 -61.68 -5.71 1.30
C GLY A 67 -61.80 -5.55 2.82
N SER A 68 -62.57 -4.54 3.23
CA SER A 68 -62.78 -4.12 4.61
C SER A 68 -64.00 -4.78 5.29
N THR A 69 -63.92 -4.83 6.63
CA THR A 69 -64.97 -4.69 7.66
C THR A 69 -66.01 -5.80 7.96
N SER A 70 -65.99 -6.21 9.25
CA SER A 70 -67.12 -6.23 10.22
C SER A 70 -67.57 -7.60 10.77
N GLY A 71 -67.45 -7.75 12.09
CA GLY A 71 -68.54 -8.28 12.94
C GLY A 71 -68.29 -9.58 13.70
N GLY A 72 -68.33 -9.52 15.05
CA GLY A 72 -68.86 -10.62 15.86
C GLY A 72 -68.02 -11.15 17.03
N THR A 73 -67.95 -10.39 18.12
CA THR A 73 -68.03 -10.78 19.55
C THR A 73 -67.48 -12.14 20.04
N ASN A 74 -66.53 -12.10 20.99
CA ASN A 74 -66.68 -12.77 22.29
C ASN A 74 -65.82 -12.11 23.38
N GLN A 75 -66.45 -11.84 24.52
CA GLN A 75 -65.89 -11.28 25.76
C GLN A 75 -65.01 -12.30 26.50
N GLY A 76 -64.01 -11.83 27.25
CA GLY A 76 -63.46 -12.59 28.36
C GLY A 76 -62.05 -12.21 28.84
N SER A 77 -62.01 -11.42 29.91
CA SER A 77 -60.98 -11.40 30.96
C SER A 77 -59.81 -10.39 30.87
N GLN A 78 -59.82 -9.53 31.88
CA GLN A 78 -58.95 -8.41 32.20
C GLN A 78 -57.54 -8.86 32.63
N ASN A 79 -56.52 -8.08 32.30
CA ASN A 79 -55.31 -7.89 33.12
C ASN A 79 -54.57 -6.60 32.73
N GLY A 80 -54.59 -5.62 33.65
CA GLY A 80 -53.57 -4.59 33.88
C GLY A 80 -53.18 -3.63 32.74
N ALA A 81 -53.78 -2.43 32.72
CA ALA A 81 -53.17 -1.29 32.05
C ALA A 81 -51.83 -0.92 32.75
N PRO A 82 -50.75 -0.59 32.03
CA PRO A 82 -49.53 -0.07 32.64
C PRO A 82 -49.82 1.24 33.38
N ALA A 83 -49.28 1.38 34.60
CA ALA A 83 -49.36 2.63 35.35
C ALA A 83 -48.75 3.81 34.55
N PRO A 84 -49.28 5.04 34.66
CA PRO A 84 -48.66 6.21 34.04
C PRO A 84 -47.23 6.41 34.55
N ALA A 85 -46.30 6.72 33.65
CA ALA A 85 -44.93 7.07 34.01
C ALA A 85 -44.92 8.32 34.92
N PRO A 86 -44.00 8.42 35.91
CA PRO A 86 -43.86 9.61 36.75
C PRO A 86 -43.54 10.84 35.90
N GLN A 87 -44.27 11.94 36.11
CA GLN A 87 -43.95 13.23 35.49
C GLN A 87 -42.59 13.74 35.99
N PRO A 88 -41.77 14.38 35.13
CA PRO A 88 -40.48 14.95 35.54
C PRO A 88 -40.68 16.09 36.54
N ASN A 89 -39.92 16.06 37.63
CA ASN A 89 -39.82 17.17 38.58
C ASN A 89 -39.01 18.31 37.92
N PRO A 90 -39.45 19.59 37.91
CA PRO A 90 -38.82 20.67 37.14
C PRO A 90 -37.43 21.16 37.61
N GLY A 91 -36.71 20.40 38.43
CA GLY A 91 -35.57 20.90 39.20
C GLY A 91 -34.22 20.23 38.94
N ASN A 92 -34.11 19.24 38.04
CA ASN A 92 -32.84 18.56 37.81
C ASN A 92 -32.68 18.21 36.32
N PRO A 93 -31.61 18.66 35.63
CA PRO A 93 -31.31 18.18 34.29
C PRO A 93 -31.19 16.65 34.31
N ALA A 94 -31.91 15.98 33.40
CA ALA A 94 -31.75 14.55 33.23
C ALA A 94 -30.27 14.23 32.92
N PRO A 95 -29.69 13.18 33.53
CA PRO A 95 -28.34 12.73 33.17
C PRO A 95 -28.23 12.55 31.66
N ALA A 96 -27.15 13.06 31.06
CA ALA A 96 -26.88 12.86 29.64
C ALA A 96 -26.91 11.36 29.30
N PRO A 97 -27.45 10.95 28.13
CA PRO A 97 -27.49 9.56 27.74
C PRO A 97 -26.09 8.94 27.82
N GLN A 98 -25.93 7.90 28.65
CA GLN A 98 -24.71 7.12 28.66
C GLN A 98 -24.57 6.37 27.32
N PRO A 99 -23.36 6.24 26.77
CA PRO A 99 -23.12 5.41 25.59
C PRO A 99 -23.65 4.00 25.83
N ASP A 100 -24.46 3.49 24.90
CA ASP A 100 -24.93 2.11 24.89
C ASP A 100 -23.71 1.17 24.77
N PRO A 101 -23.43 0.31 25.76
CA PRO A 101 -22.33 -0.66 25.69
C PRO A 101 -22.47 -1.67 24.53
N GLY A 102 -23.67 -1.77 23.92
CA GLY A 102 -24.00 -2.73 22.87
C GLY A 102 -23.78 -2.24 21.44
N ASN A 103 -23.55 -0.94 21.21
CA ASN A 103 -23.34 -0.41 19.87
C ASN A 103 -21.91 0.11 19.71
N PRO A 104 -20.99 -0.65 19.10
CA PRO A 104 -19.68 -0.12 18.79
C PRO A 104 -19.86 1.13 17.94
N ALA A 105 -19.20 2.22 18.35
CA ALA A 105 -19.19 3.46 17.58
C ALA A 105 -18.89 3.15 16.11
N PRO A 106 -19.55 3.84 15.15
CA PRO A 106 -19.28 3.64 13.74
C PRO A 106 -17.78 3.70 13.46
N ARG A 107 -17.22 2.67 12.81
CA ARG A 107 -15.81 2.70 12.43
C ARG A 107 -15.61 3.76 11.36
N ASP A 108 -14.72 4.69 11.64
CA ASP A 108 -14.23 5.63 10.63
C ASP A 108 -13.35 4.87 9.64
N CYS A 109 -13.86 4.74 8.40
CA CYS A 109 -13.14 4.12 7.28
C CYS A 109 -12.31 5.13 6.49
N ALA A 110 -12.16 6.37 6.94
CA ALA A 110 -11.22 7.30 6.31
C ALA A 110 -9.77 6.88 6.59
N PRO A 111 -8.83 7.17 5.67
CA PRO A 111 -7.40 6.98 5.93
C PRO A 111 -6.93 7.82 7.13
N GLN A 112 -6.21 7.20 8.06
CA GLN A 112 -5.74 7.83 9.30
C GLN A 112 -4.21 7.78 9.39
N LYS A 113 -3.53 8.83 8.91
CA LYS A 113 -2.06 8.88 8.83
C LYS A 113 -1.36 8.90 10.19
N SER A 114 -2.00 9.46 11.22
CA SER A 114 -1.46 9.62 12.57
C SER A 114 -2.14 8.70 13.58
N ALA A 115 -2.63 7.54 13.13
CA ALA A 115 -3.29 6.57 14.01
C ALA A 115 -2.35 6.10 15.12
N SER A 116 -2.86 6.04 16.35
CA SER A 116 -2.11 5.56 17.52
C SER A 116 -1.66 4.11 17.36
N GLU A 117 -2.40 3.30 16.61
CA GLU A 117 -2.01 1.92 16.29
C GLU A 117 -0.66 1.85 15.57
N ILE A 118 -0.34 2.80 14.70
CA ILE A 118 0.98 2.85 14.05
C ILE A 118 2.05 3.09 15.11
N ILE A 119 1.88 4.13 15.93
CA ILE A 119 2.85 4.57 16.93
C ILE A 119 3.09 3.48 17.99
N ASN A 120 2.02 2.89 18.52
CA ASN A 120 2.07 1.86 19.56
C ASN A 120 2.79 0.59 19.10
N ASN A 121 2.76 0.28 17.80
CA ASN A 121 3.40 -0.90 17.24
C ASN A 121 4.83 -0.64 16.72
N MET A 122 5.32 0.61 16.71
CA MET A 122 6.70 0.91 16.28
C MET A 122 7.77 0.23 17.16
N GLY A 123 7.45 -0.08 18.43
CA GLY A 123 8.33 -0.84 19.31
C GLY A 123 8.52 -2.32 18.91
N LYS A 124 7.70 -2.83 17.97
CA LYS A 124 7.79 -4.20 17.43
C LYS A 124 8.67 -4.27 16.17
N LEU A 125 9.13 -3.14 15.66
CA LEU A 125 10.02 -3.10 14.50
C LEU A 125 11.40 -3.61 14.87
N PRO A 126 12.20 -4.08 13.88
CA PRO A 126 13.58 -4.46 14.13
C PRO A 126 14.36 -3.34 14.85
N PRO A 127 15.33 -3.69 15.73
CA PRO A 127 16.11 -2.70 16.45
C PRO A 127 16.77 -1.69 15.51
N ASN A 128 16.70 -0.42 15.88
CA ASN A 128 17.36 0.67 15.17
C ASN A 128 17.95 1.66 16.17
N LYS A 129 19.27 1.81 16.18
CA LYS A 129 20.00 2.70 17.09
C LYS A 129 19.61 4.18 16.96
N PHE A 130 19.05 4.55 15.82
CA PHE A 130 18.63 5.91 15.51
C PHE A 130 17.13 6.14 15.71
N GLY A 131 16.40 5.13 16.19
CA GLY A 131 14.95 5.18 16.34
C GLY A 131 14.19 5.17 15.01
N TRP A 132 12.88 5.07 15.14
CA TRP A 132 11.94 5.02 14.04
C TRP A 132 11.05 6.27 14.03
N LYS A 133 10.66 6.76 12.86
CA LYS A 133 9.67 7.83 12.66
C LYS A 133 8.72 7.48 11.51
N THR A 134 7.49 7.96 11.59
CA THR A 134 6.50 7.81 10.53
C THR A 134 6.86 8.68 9.31
N THR A 135 6.62 8.16 8.11
CA THR A 135 6.67 8.93 6.85
C THR A 135 5.30 9.50 6.49
N ASP A 136 5.21 10.20 5.35
CA ASP A 136 3.96 10.62 4.71
C ASP A 136 3.29 9.50 3.88
N LYS A 137 4.03 8.43 3.58
CA LYS A 137 3.58 7.25 2.84
C LYS A 137 2.87 6.27 3.79
N VAL A 138 1.60 6.56 4.05
CA VAL A 138 0.72 5.79 4.95
C VAL A 138 -0.65 5.63 4.32
N SER A 139 -1.18 4.39 4.29
CA SER A 139 -2.54 4.06 3.85
C SER A 139 -3.42 3.49 4.96
N TYR A 140 -2.94 3.52 6.22
CA TYR A 140 -3.64 2.95 7.39
C TYR A 140 -5.13 3.27 7.41
N ASN A 141 -5.95 2.22 7.51
CA ASN A 141 -7.40 2.28 7.47
C ASN A 141 -8.01 1.15 8.32
N LEU A 142 -9.09 1.44 9.06
CA LEU A 142 -9.79 0.47 9.90
C LEU A 142 -10.65 -0.55 9.10
N CYS A 143 -10.88 -0.28 7.82
CA CYS A 143 -11.82 -1.02 6.97
C CYS A 143 -11.14 -1.76 5.81
N SER A 144 -9.92 -1.40 5.42
CA SER A 144 -9.15 -2.11 4.39
C SER A 144 -8.66 -3.47 4.91
N ASN A 145 -8.66 -4.49 4.04
CA ASN A 145 -8.11 -5.80 4.37
C ASN A 145 -6.59 -5.73 4.51
N LEU A 146 -5.93 -4.90 3.71
CA LEU A 146 -4.53 -4.56 3.89
C LEU A 146 -4.38 -3.04 3.84
N SER A 147 -3.66 -2.51 4.81
CA SER A 147 -3.16 -1.15 4.79
C SER A 147 -1.73 -1.14 5.33
N PHE A 148 -0.99 -0.06 5.06
CA PHE A 148 0.41 0.03 5.44
C PHE A 148 0.78 1.37 6.06
N ALA A 149 1.89 1.37 6.78
CA ALA A 149 2.62 2.57 7.14
C ALA A 149 4.10 2.36 6.82
N LEU A 150 4.67 3.21 5.98
CA LEU A 150 6.12 3.22 5.78
C LEU A 150 6.75 4.02 6.90
N ILE A 151 7.66 3.38 7.61
CA ILE A 151 8.42 3.96 8.71
C ILE A 151 9.86 4.11 8.25
N GLU A 152 10.49 5.22 8.61
CA GLU A 152 11.88 5.49 8.28
C GLU A 152 12.70 5.73 9.55
N GLN A 153 14.00 5.60 9.42
CA GLN A 153 14.93 5.94 10.49
C GLN A 153 14.81 7.41 10.90
N ALA A 154 14.75 7.69 12.21
CA ALA A 154 14.52 9.06 12.70
C ALA A 154 15.72 9.99 12.45
N ILE A 155 16.95 9.50 12.68
CA ILE A 155 18.18 10.26 12.43
C ILE A 155 18.85 9.73 11.16
N GLN A 156 18.85 10.51 10.07
CA GLN A 156 19.48 10.13 8.82
C GLN A 156 20.97 10.53 8.83
N GLY A 157 21.88 9.54 8.81
CA GLY A 157 23.32 9.78 8.81
C GLY A 157 23.97 9.78 7.42
N ASN A 158 23.29 9.26 6.40
CA ASN A 158 23.75 9.16 5.01
C ASN A 158 22.57 8.88 4.04
N SER A 159 22.87 8.78 2.74
CA SER A 159 21.88 8.45 1.68
C SER A 159 21.30 7.03 1.77
N GLN A 160 21.81 6.17 2.67
CA GLN A 160 21.34 4.80 2.89
C GLN A 160 20.43 4.77 4.12
N PHE A 161 19.28 5.43 3.99
CA PHE A 161 18.27 5.42 5.03
C PHE A 161 17.62 4.03 5.13
N ARG A 162 17.27 3.67 6.36
CA ARG A 162 16.56 2.43 6.67
C ARG A 162 15.08 2.70 6.78
N THR A 163 14.30 1.77 6.29
CA THR A 163 12.85 1.80 6.28
C THR A 163 12.29 0.47 6.75
N GLN A 164 11.07 0.52 7.26
CA GLN A 164 10.29 -0.65 7.60
C GLN A 164 8.86 -0.45 7.10
N LEU A 165 8.33 -1.45 6.41
CA LEU A 165 6.92 -1.48 6.04
C LEU A 165 6.14 -2.16 7.16
N MET A 166 5.28 -1.41 7.86
CA MET A 166 4.30 -1.95 8.79
C MET A 166 3.02 -2.30 8.04
N LEU A 167 2.46 -3.47 8.32
CA LEU A 167 1.28 -4.01 7.66
C LEU A 167 0.13 -4.17 8.67
N PHE A 168 -1.08 -3.82 8.23
CA PHE A 168 -2.28 -3.80 9.05
C PHE A 168 -3.46 -4.45 8.34
N HIS A 169 -4.25 -5.25 9.08
CA HIS A 169 -5.52 -5.80 8.62
C HIS A 169 -6.66 -5.19 9.42
N LYS A 170 -7.56 -4.44 8.75
CA LYS A 170 -8.72 -3.80 9.38
C LYS A 170 -8.34 -3.00 10.64
N GLY A 171 -7.28 -2.20 10.51
CA GLY A 171 -6.73 -1.39 11.60
C GLY A 171 -5.96 -2.13 12.69
N LYS A 172 -5.69 -3.43 12.54
CA LYS A 172 -4.85 -4.18 13.48
C LYS A 172 -3.48 -4.43 12.90
N PHE A 173 -2.43 -4.17 13.67
CA PHE A 173 -1.07 -4.53 13.25
C PHE A 173 -0.92 -6.05 13.12
N ILE A 174 -0.51 -6.52 11.95
CA ILE A 174 -0.35 -7.94 11.64
C ILE A 174 1.10 -8.34 11.42
N GLY A 175 2.00 -7.38 11.18
CA GLY A 175 3.42 -7.67 11.00
C GLY A 175 4.16 -6.64 10.18
N ILE A 176 5.35 -7.03 9.74
CA ILE A 176 6.26 -6.22 8.98
C ILE A 176 6.56 -6.88 7.62
N GLY A 177 6.85 -6.07 6.60
CA GLY A 177 7.14 -6.60 5.26
C GLY A 177 8.48 -7.35 5.13
N SER A 178 9.40 -7.19 6.09
CA SER A 178 10.71 -7.85 6.10
C SER A 178 11.30 -7.82 7.51
N ASP A 179 11.93 -8.91 7.94
CA ASP A 179 12.63 -8.99 9.24
C ASP A 179 13.95 -8.22 9.26
N THR A 180 14.48 -7.88 8.08
CA THR A 180 15.61 -6.97 7.92
C THR A 180 15.11 -5.58 7.54
N PRO A 181 15.68 -4.51 8.11
CA PRO A 181 15.42 -3.15 7.64
C PRO A 181 15.72 -3.05 6.14
N GLN A 182 14.74 -2.57 5.38
CA GLN A 182 14.84 -2.41 3.94
C GLN A 182 15.14 -0.95 3.59
N GLN A 183 15.45 -0.68 2.32
CA GLN A 183 15.40 0.67 1.78
C GLN A 183 14.33 0.71 0.70
N VAL A 184 13.09 0.93 1.14
CA VAL A 184 11.96 1.20 0.25
C VAL A 184 12.17 2.57 -0.36
N THR A 185 12.38 2.60 -1.68
CA THR A 185 12.58 3.85 -2.42
C THR A 185 11.27 4.41 -2.97
N ASP A 186 10.28 3.55 -3.18
CA ASP A 186 8.95 4.01 -3.58
C ASP A 186 7.82 3.05 -3.22
N ILE A 187 6.59 3.57 -3.20
CA ILE A 187 5.34 2.81 -3.17
C ILE A 187 4.75 2.91 -4.58
N LEU A 188 4.78 1.80 -5.32
CA LEU A 188 4.36 1.77 -6.72
C LEU A 188 2.83 1.75 -6.88
N GLY A 189 2.13 1.24 -5.87
CA GLY A 189 0.67 1.20 -5.85
C GLY A 189 0.15 0.49 -4.61
N PHE A 190 -1.11 0.72 -4.26
CA PHE A 190 -1.80 -0.01 -3.22
C PHE A 190 -3.32 0.05 -3.44
N ASP A 191 -4.02 -0.95 -2.92
CA ASP A 191 -5.47 -1.05 -2.92
C ASP A 191 -5.96 -1.61 -1.56
N ASN A 192 -7.18 -2.15 -1.53
CA ASN A 192 -7.76 -2.69 -0.29
C ASN A 192 -7.11 -3.98 0.19
N ASP A 193 -6.42 -4.73 -0.67
CA ASP A 193 -5.88 -6.06 -0.39
C ASP A 193 -4.37 -6.12 -0.63
N SER A 194 -3.76 -5.13 -1.27
CA SER A 194 -2.35 -5.17 -1.65
C SER A 194 -1.60 -3.85 -1.54
N VAL A 195 -0.28 -3.93 -1.38
CA VAL A 195 0.66 -2.82 -1.53
C VAL A 195 1.90 -3.30 -2.29
N THR A 196 2.25 -2.60 -3.36
CA THR A 196 3.45 -2.84 -4.15
C THR A 196 4.51 -1.81 -3.79
N VAL A 197 5.70 -2.26 -3.41
CA VAL A 197 6.80 -1.41 -2.99
C VAL A 197 8.05 -1.71 -3.80
N ARG A 198 8.84 -0.67 -4.09
CA ARG A 198 10.15 -0.79 -4.70
C ARG A 198 11.22 -0.71 -3.63
N MET A 199 12.06 -1.74 -3.54
CA MET A 199 13.14 -1.84 -2.57
C MET A 199 14.50 -1.80 -3.28
N ARG A 200 15.47 -1.06 -2.72
CA ARG A 200 16.88 -1.10 -3.15
C ARG A 200 17.43 -2.52 -2.97
N ASP A 201 18.14 -3.00 -3.98
CA ASP A 201 18.67 -4.35 -4.01
C ASP A 201 20.20 -4.36 -3.97
N TRP A 202 20.76 -4.41 -2.75
CA TRP A 202 22.21 -4.41 -2.56
C TRP A 202 22.82 -5.76 -2.90
N GLU A 203 22.07 -6.86 -2.78
CA GLU A 203 22.53 -8.20 -3.18
C GLU A 203 22.74 -8.26 -4.70
N ALA A 204 21.81 -7.69 -5.49
CA ALA A 204 21.96 -7.65 -6.95
C ALA A 204 23.10 -6.73 -7.40
N LEU A 205 23.31 -5.60 -6.72
CA LEU A 205 24.45 -4.71 -6.99
C LEU A 205 25.79 -5.39 -6.66
N ASP A 206 25.89 -6.07 -5.51
CA ASP A 206 27.10 -6.80 -5.13
C ASP A 206 27.41 -7.91 -6.14
N ALA A 207 26.39 -8.65 -6.55
CA ALA A 207 26.51 -9.71 -7.55
C ALA A 207 26.92 -9.20 -8.95
N SER A 208 26.61 -7.95 -9.30
CA SER A 208 27.02 -7.38 -10.59
C SER A 208 28.48 -6.92 -10.62
N GLY A 209 29.09 -6.69 -9.45
CA GLY A 209 30.45 -6.17 -9.32
C GLY A 209 30.60 -4.68 -9.70
N GLU A 210 29.48 -3.97 -9.91
CA GLU A 210 29.51 -2.54 -10.19
C GLU A 210 29.78 -1.70 -8.93
N ALA A 211 30.21 -0.45 -9.14
CA ALA A 211 30.43 0.48 -8.04
C ALA A 211 29.09 0.97 -7.44
N ASN A 212 29.11 1.42 -6.18
CA ASN A 212 27.92 1.94 -5.46
C ASN A 212 27.15 3.06 -6.17
N VAL A 213 27.78 3.79 -7.09
CA VAL A 213 27.10 4.81 -7.91
C VAL A 213 26.06 4.23 -8.86
N ALA A 214 26.19 2.94 -9.20
CA ALA A 214 25.23 2.20 -10.00
C ALA A 214 24.03 1.69 -9.19
N ALA A 215 24.06 1.83 -7.85
CA ALA A 215 22.96 1.39 -6.98
C ALA A 215 21.58 1.78 -7.50
N PRO A 216 21.33 3.01 -8.03
CA PRO A 216 20.05 3.40 -8.61
C PRO A 216 19.51 2.54 -9.76
N ASN A 217 20.28 1.61 -10.32
CA ASN A 217 19.83 0.65 -11.35
C ASN A 217 19.33 -0.67 -10.75
N TYR A 218 19.53 -0.90 -9.45
CA TYR A 218 19.26 -2.17 -8.78
C TYR A 218 18.12 -2.04 -7.78
N TYR A 219 16.99 -2.65 -8.14
CA TYR A 219 15.79 -2.72 -7.30
C TYR A 219 15.11 -4.09 -7.42
N SER A 220 14.31 -4.41 -6.41
CA SER A 220 13.30 -5.45 -6.46
C SER A 220 11.94 -4.86 -6.10
N ASP A 221 10.94 -5.15 -6.93
CA ASP A 221 9.55 -4.78 -6.67
C ASP A 221 8.85 -5.95 -5.99
N VAL A 222 8.19 -5.68 -4.86
CA VAL A 222 7.51 -6.69 -4.03
C VAL A 222 6.08 -6.25 -3.78
N THR A 223 5.13 -7.15 -4.05
CA THR A 223 3.73 -6.94 -3.70
C THR A 223 3.38 -7.71 -2.45
N PHE A 224 2.94 -7.04 -1.40
CA PHE A 224 2.37 -7.68 -0.23
C PHE A 224 0.86 -7.77 -0.43
N ARG A 225 0.30 -8.98 -0.47
CA ARG A 225 -1.13 -9.21 -0.72
C ARG A 225 -1.78 -9.94 0.44
N TRP A 226 -2.94 -9.50 0.87
CA TRP A 226 -3.83 -10.23 1.76
C TRP A 226 -4.51 -11.37 0.98
N VAL A 227 -4.28 -12.62 1.40
CA VAL A 227 -4.82 -13.82 0.74
C VAL A 227 -5.98 -14.48 1.49
N GLY A 228 -6.56 -13.76 2.46
CA GLY A 228 -7.74 -14.17 3.22
C GLY A 228 -7.47 -14.34 4.71
N ASP A 229 -6.34 -14.94 5.06
CA ASP A 229 -5.91 -15.25 6.44
C ASP A 229 -4.55 -14.62 6.82
N HIS A 230 -3.68 -14.40 5.85
CA HIS A 230 -2.36 -13.79 6.05
C HIS A 230 -1.96 -12.88 4.88
N VAL A 231 -0.82 -12.20 5.05
CA VAL A 231 -0.16 -11.47 3.96
C VAL A 231 0.87 -12.39 3.31
N GLN A 232 0.77 -12.54 2.00
CA GLN A 232 1.74 -13.23 1.17
C GLN A 232 2.55 -12.22 0.34
N PRO A 233 3.90 -12.23 0.43
CA PRO A 233 4.74 -11.47 -0.48
C PRO A 233 4.82 -12.16 -1.84
N GLU A 234 4.57 -11.40 -2.90
CA GLU A 234 4.76 -11.76 -4.30
C GLU A 234 6.02 -11.05 -4.82
N GLY A 235 6.95 -11.83 -5.36
CA GLY A 235 8.28 -11.36 -5.72
C GLY A 235 9.33 -11.65 -4.65
N ARG A 236 10.60 -11.38 -4.96
CA ARG A 236 11.71 -11.58 -4.02
C ARG A 236 11.90 -10.34 -3.15
N ILE A 237 11.83 -10.51 -1.85
CA ILE A 237 12.30 -9.49 -0.91
C ILE A 237 13.83 -9.49 -0.94
N PRO A 238 14.50 -8.39 -1.30
CA PRO A 238 15.95 -8.35 -1.36
C PRO A 238 16.57 -8.25 0.04
N ASN A 239 17.90 -8.36 0.11
CA ASN A 239 18.70 -8.06 1.29
C ASN A 239 18.41 -8.98 2.49
N GLN A 240 17.92 -10.19 2.24
CA GLN A 240 17.60 -11.15 3.29
C GLN A 240 18.86 -11.82 3.85
N ASN A 241 19.95 -11.85 3.08
CA ASN A 241 21.21 -12.46 3.47
C ASN A 241 22.25 -11.45 3.98
N LEU A 242 21.86 -10.17 4.11
CA LEU A 242 22.75 -9.14 4.63
C LEU A 242 22.83 -9.19 6.16
N PRO A 243 23.97 -8.80 6.75
CA PRO A 243 24.12 -8.72 8.21
C PRO A 243 23.04 -7.83 8.85
N LYS A 244 22.37 -8.36 9.87
CA LYS A 244 21.34 -7.66 10.65
C LYS A 244 22.00 -6.78 11.70
N ASN A 245 22.57 -5.66 11.27
CA ASN A 245 23.30 -4.71 12.12
C ASN A 245 22.47 -3.48 12.46
#